data_AF-A0A834K2R2-F1
#
_entry.id   AF-A0A834K2R2-F1
#
_cell.length_a   1.000
_cell.length_b   1.000
_cell.length_c   1.000
_cell.angle_alpha   90.00
_cell.angle_beta   90.00
_cell.angle_gamma   90.00
#
_symmetry.space_group_name_H-M   'P 1'
#
loop_
_entity.id
_entity.type
_entity.pdbx_description
1 polymer ?
#
loop_
_entity_poly.entity_id
_entity_poly.type
_entity_poly.pdbx_seq_one_letter_code
_entity_poly.pdbx_strand_id
1 'polypeptide(L)'
;MIPTKTRMLKIDQKSTAGDYIRHPVLYELSSKYGVAGSDQVPLPARLDELREHIRREIRKELKIKAGAEKLREVATDRKALSDVATIVKKANSKLNELQAELQQLESQIILTQGQPQSPQQNHSNGQGMTAKSYLWFRYNEKCNG
;
A
#
# COMPACT_ATOMS: atom_id res chain seq x y z
N MET A 1 -13.94 -47.30 -38.73
CA MET A 1 -14.77 -46.19 -38.23
C MET A 1 -14.76 -46.28 -36.71
N ILE A 2 -14.01 -45.42 -36.02
CA ILE A 2 -13.84 -45.45 -34.56
C ILE A 2 -14.23 -44.05 -34.05
N PRO A 3 -15.22 -43.92 -33.14
CA PRO A 3 -15.66 -42.61 -32.69
C PRO A 3 -14.62 -41.96 -31.76
N THR A 4 -14.43 -40.66 -31.98
CA THR A 4 -13.57 -39.71 -31.29
C THR A 4 -13.86 -39.65 -29.79
N LYS A 5 -12.86 -39.98 -28.96
CA LYS A 5 -12.91 -39.68 -27.52
C LYS A 5 -12.43 -38.25 -27.29
N THR A 6 -13.37 -37.31 -27.36
CA THR A 6 -13.19 -35.92 -26.94
C THR A 6 -12.71 -35.90 -25.49
N ARG A 7 -11.45 -35.51 -25.29
CA ARG A 7 -10.86 -35.34 -23.96
C ARG A 7 -11.54 -34.13 -23.31
N MET A 8 -12.47 -34.40 -22.40
CA MET A 8 -13.10 -33.38 -21.55
C MET A 8 -12.02 -32.47 -20.96
N LEU A 9 -12.11 -31.18 -21.28
CA LEU A 9 -11.40 -30.13 -20.58
C LEU A 9 -11.92 -30.14 -19.13
N LYS A 10 -11.09 -30.63 -18.20
CA LYS A 10 -11.31 -30.40 -16.78
C LYS A 10 -11.02 -28.92 -16.54
N ILE A 11 -12.06 -28.11 -16.54
CA ILE A 11 -11.99 -26.78 -15.95
C ILE A 11 -11.95 -27.05 -14.45
N ASP A 12 -10.75 -27.05 -13.87
CA ASP A 12 -10.56 -27.00 -12.43
C ASP A 12 -11.24 -25.72 -11.92
N GLN A 13 -12.50 -25.85 -11.49
CA GLN A 13 -13.15 -24.86 -10.64
C GLN A 13 -12.44 -24.86 -9.30
N LYS A 14 -11.37 -24.08 -9.19
CA LYS A 14 -10.70 -23.82 -7.91
C LYS A 14 -11.64 -22.93 -7.09
N SER A 15 -12.32 -23.54 -6.12
CA SER A 15 -13.25 -22.87 -5.20
C SER A 15 -12.62 -21.63 -4.54
N THR A 16 -13.09 -20.44 -4.93
CA THR A 16 -12.61 -19.12 -4.46
C THR A 16 -13.05 -18.74 -3.04
N ALA A 17 -13.94 -19.52 -2.41
CA ALA A 17 -14.43 -19.25 -1.06
C ALA A 17 -13.34 -19.37 0.03
N GLY A 18 -12.32 -20.22 -0.20
CA GLY A 18 -11.23 -20.41 0.78
C GLY A 18 -10.24 -19.26 0.83
N ASP A 19 -10.11 -18.50 -0.26
CA ASP A 19 -9.14 -17.41 -0.35
C ASP A 19 -9.57 -16.20 0.50
N TYR A 20 -10.88 -15.99 0.67
CA TYR A 20 -11.41 -14.98 1.60
C TYR A 20 -11.04 -15.24 3.05
N ILE A 21 -11.05 -16.52 3.46
CA ILE A 21 -10.68 -16.94 4.82
C ILE A 21 -9.17 -16.81 5.04
N ARG A 22 -8.37 -17.10 4.01
CA ARG A 22 -6.90 -17.01 4.04
C ARG A 22 -6.41 -15.55 3.95
N HIS A 23 -7.14 -14.69 3.24
CA HIS A 23 -6.68 -13.36 2.86
C HIS A 23 -7.65 -12.21 3.19
N PRO A 24 -8.11 -12.02 4.44
CA PRO A 24 -9.08 -10.97 4.80
C PRO A 24 -8.63 -9.55 4.43
N VAL A 25 -7.37 -9.20 4.73
CA VAL A 25 -6.77 -7.90 4.41
C VAL A 25 -6.81 -7.58 2.91
N LEU A 26 -6.55 -8.55 2.03
CA LEU A 26 -6.65 -8.34 0.57
C LEU A 26 -8.06 -7.88 0.17
N TYR A 27 -9.11 -8.52 0.69
CA TYR A 27 -10.50 -8.16 0.34
C TYR A 27 -10.92 -6.82 0.93
N GLU A 28 -10.55 -6.55 2.19
CA GLU A 28 -10.85 -5.29 2.85
C GLU A 28 -10.24 -4.10 2.09
N LEU A 29 -8.95 -4.19 1.77
CA LEU A 29 -8.22 -3.13 1.07
C LEU A 29 -8.62 -3.04 -0.40
N SER A 30 -8.89 -4.17 -1.08
CA SER A 30 -9.39 -4.14 -2.46
C SER A 30 -10.76 -3.46 -2.54
N SER A 31 -11.65 -3.72 -1.57
CA SER A 31 -12.94 -3.04 -1.46
C SER A 31 -12.78 -1.55 -1.18
N LYS A 32 -11.87 -1.19 -0.26
CA LYS A 32 -11.58 0.19 0.10
C LYS A 32 -11.05 1.02 -1.07
N TYR A 33 -10.17 0.46 -1.89
CA TYR A 33 -9.49 1.16 -2.98
C TYR A 33 -10.09 0.90 -4.37
N GLY A 34 -11.07 0.01 -4.48
CA GLY A 34 -11.63 -0.40 -5.76
C GLY A 34 -10.61 -1.07 -6.70
N VAL A 35 -9.52 -1.63 -6.14
CA VAL A 35 -8.48 -2.34 -6.90
C VAL A 35 -9.02 -3.73 -7.23
N ALA A 36 -8.89 -4.14 -8.50
CA ALA A 36 -9.67 -5.20 -9.12
C ALA A 36 -9.75 -6.50 -8.29
N GLY A 37 -10.89 -6.71 -7.63
CA GLY A 37 -11.29 -7.98 -7.02
C GLY A 37 -11.69 -9.05 -8.05
N SER A 38 -11.25 -8.95 -9.30
CA SER A 38 -11.65 -9.88 -10.36
C SER A 38 -11.05 -11.25 -10.09
N ASP A 39 -11.91 -12.24 -9.87
CA ASP A 39 -11.55 -13.64 -9.59
C ASP A 39 -10.65 -14.30 -10.66
N GLN A 40 -10.49 -13.63 -11.79
CA GLN A 40 -9.64 -14.04 -12.91
C GLN A 40 -8.15 -13.76 -12.69
N VAL A 41 -7.78 -12.80 -11.83
CA VAL A 41 -6.37 -12.43 -11.61
C VAL A 41 -5.76 -13.32 -10.52
N PRO A 42 -4.58 -13.93 -10.70
CA PRO A 42 -3.95 -14.74 -9.65
C PRO A 42 -3.76 -13.95 -8.34
N LEU A 43 -3.97 -14.60 -7.17
CA LEU A 43 -3.80 -13.96 -5.85
C LEU A 43 -2.49 -13.17 -5.70
N PRO A 44 -1.30 -13.68 -6.12
CA PRO A 44 -0.06 -12.92 -6.01
C PRO A 44 -0.10 -11.61 -6.79
N ALA A 45 -0.69 -11.62 -8.00
CA ALA A 45 -0.80 -10.43 -8.83
C ALA A 45 -1.75 -9.39 -8.23
N ARG A 46 -2.85 -9.81 -7.59
CA ARG A 46 -3.75 -8.88 -6.87
C ARG A 46 -3.08 -8.27 -5.63
N LEU A 47 -2.34 -9.08 -4.88
CA LEU A 47 -1.56 -8.62 -3.72
C LEU A 47 -0.49 -7.61 -4.14
N ASP A 48 0.22 -7.88 -5.24
CA ASP A 48 1.22 -6.96 -5.79
C ASP A 48 0.60 -5.67 -6.35
N GLU A 49 -0.54 -5.75 -7.03
CA GLU A 49 -1.25 -4.58 -7.54
C GLU A 49 -1.70 -3.65 -6.40
N LEU A 50 -2.30 -4.23 -5.36
CA LEU A 50 -2.74 -3.49 -4.18
C LEU A 50 -1.55 -2.92 -3.40
N ARG A 51 -0.46 -3.69 -3.26
CA ARG A 51 0.80 -3.22 -2.67
C ARG A 51 1.34 -2.02 -3.44
N GLU A 52 1.36 -2.08 -4.77
CA GLU A 52 1.82 -0.96 -5.58
C GLU A 52 0.85 0.22 -5.56
N HIS A 53 -0.46 -0.02 -5.44
CA HIS A 53 -1.44 1.03 -5.22
C HIS A 53 -1.10 1.80 -3.93
N ILE A 54 -0.95 1.10 -2.81
CA ILE A 54 -0.61 1.73 -1.52
C ILE A 54 0.74 2.45 -1.61
N ARG A 55 1.76 1.86 -2.23
CA ARG A 55 3.05 2.54 -2.46
C ARG A 55 2.92 3.81 -3.31
N ARG A 56 2.06 3.83 -4.32
CA ARG A 56 1.79 5.02 -5.13
C ARG A 56 1.10 6.11 -4.30
N GLU A 57 0.11 5.75 -3.49
CA GLU A 57 -0.57 6.71 -2.61
C GLU A 57 0.39 7.30 -1.57
N ILE A 58 1.28 6.49 -0.97
CA ILE A 58 2.34 6.97 -0.07
C ILE A 58 3.21 8.03 -0.76
N ARG A 59 3.61 7.80 -2.02
CA ARG A 59 4.40 8.77 -2.80
C ARG A 59 3.63 10.07 -3.04
N LYS A 60 2.34 10.00 -3.37
CA LYS A 60 1.50 11.19 -3.56
C LYS A 60 1.40 12.00 -2.28
N GLU A 61 1.12 11.35 -1.16
CA GLU A 61 0.96 12.02 0.12
C GLU A 61 2.28 12.67 0.60
N LEU A 62 3.42 12.04 0.32
CA LEU A 62 4.73 12.63 0.60
C LEU A 62 5.02 13.87 -0.25
N LYS A 63 4.57 13.90 -1.52
CA LYS A 63 4.64 15.12 -2.34
C LYS A 63 3.77 16.24 -1.81
N ILE A 64 2.56 15.92 -1.34
CA ILE A 64 1.66 16.90 -0.72
C ILE A 64 2.31 17.48 0.55
N LYS A 65 2.85 16.61 1.41
CA LYS A 65 3.57 17.03 2.63
C LYS A 65 4.76 17.94 2.31
N ALA A 66 5.61 17.56 1.35
CA ALA A 66 6.77 18.37 0.96
C ALA A 66 6.36 19.73 0.37
N GLY A 67 5.32 19.74 -0.49
CA GLY A 67 4.77 20.98 -1.05
C GLY A 67 4.20 21.91 0.03
N ALA A 68 3.47 21.35 1.00
CA ALA A 68 2.94 22.10 2.14
C ALA A 68 4.06 22.65 3.05
N GLU A 69 5.12 21.87 3.29
CA GLU A 69 6.29 22.34 4.04
C GLU A 69 7.00 23.49 3.32
N LYS A 70 7.10 23.44 1.99
CA LYS A 70 7.64 24.57 1.22
C LYS A 70 6.76 25.81 1.30
N LEU A 71 5.43 25.63 1.25
CA LEU A 71 4.47 26.72 1.45
C LEU A 71 4.59 27.32 2.86
N ARG A 72 4.95 26.52 3.87
CA ARG A 72 5.18 27.02 5.25
C ARG A 72 6.34 28.01 5.32
N GLU A 73 7.37 27.86 4.50
CA GLU A 73 8.53 28.77 4.48
C GLU A 73 8.19 30.15 3.91
N VAL A 74 7.29 30.19 2.92
CA VAL A 74 6.89 31.44 2.24
C VAL A 74 5.65 32.08 2.83
N ALA A 75 4.85 31.34 3.61
CA ALA A 75 3.65 31.85 4.25
C ALA A 75 3.99 32.72 5.47
N THR A 76 3.59 33.99 5.43
CA THR A 76 3.73 34.95 6.54
C THR A 76 2.43 35.13 7.32
N ASP A 77 1.28 34.86 6.71
CA ASP A 77 -0.04 35.05 7.31
C ASP A 77 -0.39 33.94 8.32
N ARG A 78 -0.92 34.34 9.47
CA ARG A 78 -1.34 33.41 10.54
C ARG A 78 -2.37 32.39 10.07
N LYS A 79 -3.29 32.79 9.19
CA LYS A 79 -4.32 31.91 8.61
C LYS A 79 -3.68 30.88 7.66
N ALA A 80 -2.81 31.33 6.75
CA ALA A 80 -2.10 30.44 5.84
C ALA A 80 -1.22 29.42 6.58
N LEU A 81 -0.52 29.83 7.64
CA LEU A 81 0.27 28.94 8.48
C LEU A 81 -0.60 27.86 9.17
N SER A 82 -1.80 28.24 9.63
CA SER A 82 -2.77 27.30 10.21
C SER A 82 -3.30 26.29 9.17
N ASP A 83 -3.60 26.76 7.96
CA ASP A 83 -4.08 25.90 6.87
C ASP A 83 -2.98 24.93 6.43
N VAL A 84 -1.74 25.41 6.27
CA VAL A 84 -0.56 24.57 5.98
C VAL A 84 -0.32 23.54 7.08
N ALA A 85 -0.39 23.92 8.35
CA ALA A 85 -0.25 22.98 9.47
C ALA A 85 -1.33 21.89 9.44
N THR A 86 -2.55 22.26 9.07
CA THR A 86 -3.68 21.31 8.92
C THR A 86 -3.44 20.35 7.76
N ILE A 87 -2.94 20.84 6.62
CA ILE A 87 -2.58 20.00 5.46
C ILE A 87 -1.48 19.01 5.84
N VAL A 88 -0.40 19.48 6.46
CA VAL A 88 0.71 18.62 6.92
C VAL A 88 0.21 17.58 7.92
N LYS A 89 -0.68 17.95 8.85
CA LYS A 89 -1.27 17.00 9.80
C LYS A 89 -2.11 15.93 9.10
N LYS A 90 -2.99 16.31 8.17
CA LYS A 90 -3.79 15.38 7.38
C LYS A 90 -2.91 14.43 6.56
N ALA A 91 -1.86 14.96 5.93
CA ALA A 91 -0.92 14.17 5.15
C ALA A 91 -0.17 13.14 6.00
N ASN A 92 0.28 13.54 7.21
CA ASN A 92 0.92 12.60 8.14
C ASN A 92 -0.05 11.51 8.63
N SER A 93 -1.30 11.85 8.96
CA SER A 93 -2.30 10.85 9.33
C SER A 93 -2.53 9.85 8.19
N LYS A 94 -2.68 10.34 6.96
CA LYS A 94 -2.90 9.49 5.79
C LYS A 94 -1.69 8.60 5.48
N LEU A 95 -0.47 9.11 5.66
CA LEU A 95 0.75 8.33 5.52
C LEU A 95 0.83 7.19 6.53
N ASN A 96 0.47 7.45 7.79
CA ASN A 96 0.48 6.41 8.82
C ASN A 96 -0.55 5.31 8.51
N GLU A 97 -1.76 5.68 8.06
CA GLU A 97 -2.76 4.72 7.61
C GLU A 97 -2.23 3.85 6.46
N LEU A 98 -1.72 4.47 5.40
CA LEU A 98 -1.20 3.75 4.23
C LEU A 98 -0.01 2.85 4.58
N GLN A 99 0.86 3.27 5.50
CA GLN A 99 1.97 2.45 5.99
C GLN A 99 1.47 1.24 6.78
N ALA A 100 0.48 1.42 7.66
CA ALA A 100 -0.12 0.33 8.42
C ALA A 100 -0.77 -0.69 7.49
N GLU A 101 -1.51 -0.24 6.47
CA GLU A 101 -2.15 -1.11 5.48
C GLU A 101 -1.12 -1.87 4.63
N LEU A 102 -0.04 -1.18 4.21
CA LEU A 102 1.07 -1.83 3.51
C LEU A 102 1.69 -2.94 4.37
N GLN A 103 1.91 -2.67 5.66
CA GLN A 103 2.48 -3.62 6.59
C GLN A 103 1.54 -4.81 6.84
N GLN A 104 0.23 -4.57 6.96
CA GLN A 104 -0.76 -5.63 7.09
C GLN A 104 -0.77 -6.54 5.86
N LEU A 105 -0.70 -5.94 4.66
CA LEU A 105 -0.64 -6.67 3.40
C LEU A 105 0.64 -7.49 3.27
N GLU A 106 1.80 -6.91 3.61
CA GLU A 106 3.09 -7.60 3.59
C GLU A 106 3.16 -8.74 4.62
N SER A 107 2.60 -8.55 5.81
CA SER A 107 2.46 -9.61 6.82
C SER A 107 1.64 -10.80 6.29
N GLN A 108 0.50 -10.51 5.64
CA GLN A 108 -0.36 -11.54 5.07
C GLN A 108 0.31 -12.30 3.91
N ILE A 109 1.08 -11.61 3.07
CA ILE A 109 1.91 -12.23 2.02
C ILE A 109 2.91 -13.20 2.65
N ILE A 110 3.63 -12.78 3.69
CA ILE A 110 4.62 -13.61 4.41
C ILE A 110 3.97 -14.87 4.98
N LEU A 111 2.82 -14.73 5.65
CA LEU A 111 2.07 -15.84 6.25
C LEU A 111 1.59 -16.86 5.20
N THR A 112 1.29 -16.41 3.99
CA THR A 112 0.75 -17.27 2.94
C THR A 112 1.82 -17.88 2.04
N GLN A 113 2.99 -17.22 1.89
CA GLN A 113 4.02 -17.63 0.92
C GLN A 113 5.26 -18.28 1.56
N GLY A 114 5.42 -18.30 2.87
CA GLY A 114 6.54 -19.03 3.51
C GLY A 114 7.95 -18.51 3.16
N GLN A 115 8.14 -17.16 3.16
CA GLN A 115 9.40 -16.37 3.15
C GLN A 115 10.39 -16.45 1.95
N PRO A 116 11.28 -15.43 1.71
CA PRO A 116 11.64 -14.23 2.50
C PRO A 116 11.26 -12.89 1.80
N GLN A 117 11.09 -11.74 2.48
CA GLN A 117 12.13 -10.90 3.09
C GLN A 117 11.58 -10.07 4.27
N SER A 118 12.32 -10.05 5.38
CA SER A 118 12.24 -9.08 6.47
C SER A 118 13.24 -7.92 6.20
N PRO A 119 13.17 -6.72 6.83
CA PRO A 119 13.08 -6.55 8.28
C PRO A 119 12.10 -5.48 8.78
N GLN A 120 11.33 -5.91 9.79
CA GLN A 120 10.99 -5.21 11.03
C GLN A 120 10.70 -3.71 10.91
N GLN A 121 9.41 -3.35 10.99
CA GLN A 121 9.03 -2.03 11.49
C GLN A 121 8.38 -2.20 12.86
N ASN A 122 9.17 -1.75 13.83
CA ASN A 122 8.95 -1.81 15.25
C ASN A 122 7.76 -0.89 15.59
N HIS A 123 6.66 -1.46 16.07
CA HIS A 123 5.59 -0.67 16.67
C HIS A 123 6.12 -0.08 17.98
N SER A 124 6.31 1.25 18.03
CA SER A 124 6.39 1.98 19.29
C SER A 124 6.07 3.45 19.06
N ASN A 125 4.95 3.86 19.67
CA ASN A 125 4.57 5.20 20.07
C ASN A 125 5.69 6.26 19.99
N GLY A 126 5.44 7.29 19.18
CA GLY A 126 5.99 8.65 19.29
C GLY A 126 7.46 8.80 19.61
N GLN A 127 8.32 8.88 18.59
CA GLN A 127 9.54 9.70 18.58
C GLN A 127 10.32 9.50 17.28
N GLY A 128 10.63 10.60 16.59
CA GLY A 128 11.72 10.69 15.62
C GLY A 128 11.49 10.00 14.28
N MET A 129 11.88 10.68 13.19
CA MET A 129 12.03 10.04 11.89
C MET A 129 13.04 8.88 12.02
N THR A 130 12.64 7.68 11.60
CA THR A 130 13.57 6.53 11.55
C THR A 130 14.68 6.80 10.52
N ALA A 131 15.85 6.17 10.67
CA ALA A 131 16.95 6.31 9.71
C ALA A 131 16.52 5.93 8.27
N LYS A 132 15.61 4.96 8.11
CA LYS A 132 15.01 4.60 6.82
C LYS A 132 14.12 5.74 6.29
N SER A 133 13.33 6.39 7.15
CA SER A 133 12.52 7.55 6.79
C SER A 133 13.37 8.76 6.39
N TYR A 134 14.48 9.03 7.08
CA TYR A 134 15.43 10.11 6.72
C TYR A 134 16.13 9.86 5.39
N LEU A 135 16.60 8.63 5.14
CA LEU A 135 17.22 8.26 3.87
C LEU A 135 16.22 8.32 2.71
N TRP A 136 14.98 7.89 2.93
CA TRP A 136 13.91 8.02 1.97
C TRP A 136 13.56 9.50 1.70
N PHE A 137 13.49 10.34 2.73
CA PHE A 137 13.25 11.79 2.61
C PHE A 137 14.36 12.49 1.82
N ARG A 138 15.63 12.22 2.16
CA ARG A 138 16.82 12.72 1.43
C ARG A 138 16.88 12.25 -0.02
N TYR A 139 16.52 10.99 -0.30
CA TYR A 139 16.49 10.47 -1.66
C TYR A 139 15.41 11.17 -2.50
N ASN A 140 14.23 11.44 -1.91
CA ASN A 140 13.12 12.09 -2.59
C ASN A 140 13.37 13.60 -2.85
N GLU A 141 14.15 14.26 -1.99
CA GLU A 141 14.63 15.65 -2.19
C GLU A 141 15.58 15.75 -3.39
N LYS A 142 16.42 14.72 -3.60
CA LYS A 142 17.39 14.68 -4.71
C LYS A 142 16.78 14.35 -6.07
N CYS A 143 15.56 13.79 -6.11
CA CYS A 143 14.87 13.42 -7.36
C CYS A 143 13.86 14.47 -7.86
N ASN A 144 13.68 15.60 -7.17
CA ASN A 144 12.82 16.72 -7.60
C ASN A 144 13.59 18.06 -7.76
N GLY A 145 14.93 18.00 -7.80
CA GLY A 145 15.80 19.13 -8.16
C GLY A 145 16.24 19.06 -9.61
#